data_AF-A0A7R9SBY4-F1
#
_entry.id   AF-A0A7R9SBY4-F1
#
_cell.length_a   1.000
_cell.length_b   1.000
_cell.length_c   1.000
_cell.angle_alpha   90.00
_cell.angle_beta   90.00
_cell.angle_gamma   90.00
#
_symmetry.space_group_name_H-M   'P 1'
#
loop_
_entity.id
_entity.type
_entity.pdbx_description
1 polymer ?
#
loop_
_entity_poly.entity_id
_entity_poly.type
_entity_poly.pdbx_seq_one_letter_code
_entity_poly.pdbx_strand_id
1 'polypeptide(L)'
;VLSFPKPNSTMPTLLNYGQMKLLFHEFGHVLHNICSETELIVFSGTQVDKDFMEAPSQILEHWLLEPNVLKNISSHYQSKTQLTDDIVRSIVDAETFDLGYKTMRQVTFDMFDFTL
;
A
#
# COMPACT_ATOMS: atom_id res chain seq x y z
N VAL A 1 -5.57 -10.26 -0.72
CA VAL A 1 -6.57 -10.40 -1.84
C VAL A 1 -7.22 -9.04 -2.05
N LEU A 2 -7.49 -8.60 -3.28
CA LEU A 2 -7.82 -7.20 -3.56
C LEU A 2 -9.13 -7.02 -4.34
N SER A 3 -9.88 -5.96 -4.01
CA SER A 3 -11.14 -5.58 -4.66
C SER A 3 -10.94 -4.32 -5.50
N PHE A 4 -10.38 -4.48 -6.70
CA PHE A 4 -10.11 -3.38 -7.63
C PHE A 4 -11.21 -3.20 -8.67
N PRO A 5 -11.33 -1.99 -9.25
CA PRO A 5 -12.27 -1.74 -10.32
C PRO A 5 -11.98 -2.69 -11.49
N LYS A 6 -13.02 -3.38 -11.96
CA LYS A 6 -12.92 -4.24 -13.13
C LYS A 6 -12.73 -3.39 -14.39
N PRO A 7 -11.97 -3.87 -15.39
CA PRO A 7 -11.87 -3.18 -16.66
C PRO A 7 -13.24 -3.19 -17.37
N ASN A 8 -13.41 -2.32 -18.36
CA ASN A 8 -14.53 -2.34 -19.27
C ASN A 8 -14.04 -2.55 -20.72
N SER A 9 -14.95 -2.50 -21.69
CA SER A 9 -14.64 -2.78 -23.10
C SER A 9 -13.65 -1.78 -23.74
N THR A 10 -13.48 -0.59 -23.17
CA THR A 10 -12.68 0.51 -23.76
C THR A 10 -11.54 0.97 -22.86
N MET A 11 -11.55 0.64 -21.57
CA MET A 11 -10.59 1.12 -20.59
C MET A 11 -10.11 -0.01 -19.67
N PRO A 12 -8.78 -0.14 -19.45
CA PRO A 12 -8.25 -1.09 -18.49
C PRO A 12 -8.60 -0.68 -17.05
N THR A 13 -8.29 -1.55 -16.09
CA THR A 13 -8.28 -1.17 -14.67
C THR A 13 -7.24 -0.08 -14.46
N LEU A 14 -7.69 1.08 -13.94
CA LEU A 14 -6.83 2.16 -13.49
C LEU A 14 -6.95 2.25 -11.96
N LEU A 15 -5.80 2.26 -11.29
CA LEU A 15 -5.75 2.35 -9.84
C LEU A 15 -5.49 3.78 -9.41
N ASN A 16 -6.22 4.26 -8.42
CA ASN A 16 -5.85 5.49 -7.73
C ASN A 16 -4.68 5.23 -6.75
N TYR A 17 -4.08 6.30 -6.23
CA TYR A 17 -2.94 6.21 -5.31
C TYR A 17 -3.24 5.35 -4.07
N GLY A 18 -4.43 5.48 -3.48
CA GLY A 18 -4.83 4.67 -2.32
C GLY A 18 -4.96 3.18 -2.64
N GLN A 19 -5.46 2.83 -3.82
CA GLN A 19 -5.53 1.43 -4.28
C GLN A 19 -4.14 0.87 -4.60
N MET A 20 -3.24 1.69 -5.11
CA MET A 20 -1.84 1.31 -5.32
C MET A 20 -1.12 1.11 -3.98
N LYS A 21 -1.36 1.98 -2.99
CA LYS A 21 -0.87 1.82 -1.62
C LYS A 21 -1.37 0.53 -0.99
N LEU A 22 -2.65 0.22 -1.15
CA LEU A 22 -3.23 -1.06 -0.72
C LEU A 22 -2.60 -2.28 -1.44
N LEU A 23 -2.28 -2.17 -2.73
CA LEU A 23 -1.57 -3.25 -3.44
C LEU A 23 -0.20 -3.51 -2.82
N PHE A 24 0.56 -2.46 -2.50
CA PHE A 24 1.87 -2.58 -1.86
C PHE A 24 1.75 -3.15 -0.44
N HIS A 25 0.76 -2.71 0.33
CA HIS A 25 0.46 -3.26 1.65
C HIS A 25 0.27 -4.78 1.61
N GLU A 26 -0.67 -5.26 0.77
CA GLU A 26 -0.94 -6.70 0.63
C GLU A 26 0.28 -7.47 0.10
N PHE A 27 1.05 -6.85 -0.80
CA PHE A 27 2.27 -7.46 -1.31
C PHE A 27 3.37 -7.56 -0.25
N GLY A 28 3.40 -6.67 0.74
CA GLY A 28 4.29 -6.79 1.89
C GLY A 28 4.01 -8.02 2.75
N HIS A 29 2.73 -8.39 2.95
CA HIS A 29 2.41 -9.67 3.57
C HIS A 29 2.81 -10.87 2.72
N VAL A 30 2.69 -10.75 1.38
CA VAL A 30 3.17 -11.79 0.45
C VAL A 30 4.68 -11.97 0.58
N LEU A 31 5.45 -10.87 0.61
CA LEU A 31 6.89 -10.90 0.82
C LEU A 31 7.26 -11.50 2.19
N HIS A 32 6.55 -11.11 3.24
CA HIS A 32 6.76 -11.68 4.58
C HIS A 32 6.57 -13.21 4.57
N ASN A 33 5.57 -13.73 3.84
CA ASN A 33 5.38 -15.17 3.67
C ASN A 33 6.48 -15.83 2.81
N ILE A 34 6.79 -15.26 1.65
CA ILE A 34 7.74 -15.85 0.69
C ILE A 34 9.18 -15.86 1.23
N CYS A 35 9.58 -14.82 1.96
CA CYS A 35 10.91 -14.70 2.53
C CYS A 35 11.07 -15.40 3.88
N SER A 36 10.02 -16.03 4.41
CA SER A 36 10.10 -16.74 5.68
C SER A 36 10.82 -18.08 5.51
N GLU A 37 11.92 -18.25 6.24
CA GLU A 37 12.66 -19.51 6.32
C GLU A 37 12.71 -19.98 7.78
N THR A 38 11.94 -21.02 8.10
CA THR A 38 11.79 -21.53 9.47
C THR A 38 11.71 -23.05 9.48
N GLU A 39 12.25 -23.69 10.52
CA GLU A 39 12.19 -25.15 10.67
C GLU A 39 10.81 -25.67 11.06
N LEU A 40 10.03 -24.87 11.80
CA LEU A 40 8.70 -25.25 12.30
C LEU A 40 7.61 -24.42 11.62
N ILE A 41 6.56 -25.10 11.14
CA ILE A 41 5.43 -24.47 10.44
C ILE A 41 4.74 -23.40 11.29
N VAL A 42 4.73 -23.54 12.62
CA VAL A 42 4.10 -22.59 13.55
C VAL A 42 4.79 -21.22 13.62
N PHE A 43 6.02 -21.11 13.09
CA PHE A 43 6.76 -19.86 13.00
C PHE A 43 6.83 -19.32 11.57
N SER A 44 6.22 -20.01 10.60
CA SER A 44 6.35 -19.68 9.19
C SER A 44 5.45 -18.52 8.78
N GLY A 45 6.01 -17.63 7.98
CA GLY A 45 5.32 -16.56 7.28
C GLY A 45 4.78 -15.50 8.24
N THR A 46 3.51 -15.13 8.08
CA THR A 46 2.86 -14.11 8.90
C THR A 46 2.38 -14.64 10.26
N GLN A 47 2.84 -15.80 10.73
CA GLN A 47 2.53 -16.33 12.07
C GLN A 47 3.38 -15.63 13.15
N VAL A 48 3.13 -14.34 13.34
CA VAL A 48 3.77 -13.45 14.30
C VAL A 48 2.72 -12.81 15.20
N ASP A 49 3.16 -12.08 16.22
CA ASP A 49 2.25 -11.29 17.05
C ASP A 49 1.43 -10.31 16.19
N LYS A 50 0.16 -10.12 16.56
CA LYS A 50 -0.79 -9.36 15.75
C LYS A 50 -0.36 -7.91 15.54
N ASP A 51 0.28 -7.30 16.54
CA ASP A 51 0.80 -5.94 16.49
C ASP A 51 2.09 -5.82 15.65
N PHE A 52 2.76 -6.93 15.33
CA PHE A 52 3.89 -6.98 14.42
C PHE A 52 3.51 -7.36 12.99
N MET A 53 2.40 -8.08 12.79
CA MET A 53 1.97 -8.61 11.49
C MET A 53 1.87 -7.54 10.39
N GLU A 54 1.46 -6.33 10.77
CA GLU A 54 1.29 -5.17 9.89
C GLU A 54 2.58 -4.39 9.61
N ALA A 55 3.66 -4.63 10.37
CA ALA A 55 4.89 -3.87 10.18
C ALA A 55 5.50 -4.10 8.78
N PRO A 56 5.65 -5.34 8.26
CA PRO A 56 6.19 -5.55 6.91
C PRO A 56 5.31 -4.98 5.79
N SER A 57 3.97 -5.04 5.92
CA SER A 57 3.03 -4.49 4.93
C SER A 57 3.11 -2.98 4.89
N GLN A 58 3.03 -2.30 6.04
CA GLN A 58 3.11 -0.84 6.15
C GLN A 58 4.47 -0.29 5.74
N ILE A 59 5.57 -0.99 6.07
CA ILE A 59 6.91 -0.59 5.60
C ILE A 59 6.96 -0.57 4.08
N LEU A 60 6.36 -1.58 3.41
CA LEU A 60 6.41 -1.66 1.95
C LEU A 60 5.65 -0.52 1.26
N GLU A 61 4.61 0.04 1.90
CA GLU A 61 3.88 1.18 1.36
C GLU A 61 4.77 2.41 1.09
N HIS A 62 5.84 2.60 1.89
CA HIS A 62 6.76 3.73 1.73
C HIS A 62 7.52 3.71 0.40
N TRP A 63 7.63 2.57 -0.28
CA TRP A 63 8.24 2.53 -1.62
C TRP A 63 7.47 3.37 -2.64
N LEU A 64 6.19 3.69 -2.41
CA LEU A 64 5.45 4.62 -3.26
C LEU A 64 5.87 6.08 -3.09
N LEU A 65 6.55 6.41 -1.99
CA LEU A 65 7.13 7.73 -1.74
C LEU A 65 8.48 7.91 -2.42
N GLU A 66 9.12 6.81 -2.85
CA GLU A 66 10.38 6.86 -3.60
C GLU A 66 10.12 7.33 -5.04
N PRO A 67 10.59 8.53 -5.45
CA PRO A 67 10.23 9.12 -6.74
C PRO A 67 10.58 8.22 -7.94
N ASN A 68 11.69 7.50 -7.85
CA ASN A 68 12.14 6.59 -8.90
C ASN A 68 11.23 5.36 -9.02
N VAL A 69 10.74 4.84 -7.89
CA VAL A 69 9.78 3.71 -7.89
C VAL A 69 8.48 4.19 -8.50
N LEU A 70 7.94 5.32 -8.04
CA LEU A 70 6.68 5.86 -8.53
C LEU A 70 6.72 6.12 -10.04
N LYS A 71 7.81 6.67 -10.57
CA LYS A 71 8.03 6.81 -12.02
C LYS A 71 8.03 5.45 -12.72
N ASN A 72 8.85 4.51 -12.25
CA ASN A 72 9.01 3.21 -12.91
C ASN A 72 7.72 2.40 -13.01
N ILE A 73 6.82 2.51 -12.02
CA ILE A 73 5.58 1.74 -11.97
C ILE A 73 4.37 2.49 -12.58
N SER A 74 4.53 3.74 -13.04
CA SER A 74 3.43 4.55 -13.55
C SER A 74 3.68 5.04 -14.98
N SER A 75 2.62 5.12 -15.76
CA SER A 75 2.62 5.79 -17.07
C SER A 75 1.19 6.02 -17.52
N HIS A 76 0.98 6.98 -18.42
CA HIS A 76 -0.32 7.15 -19.06
C HIS A 76 -0.68 5.89 -19.86
N TYR A 77 -1.87 5.34 -19.62
CA TYR A 77 -2.20 4.00 -20.11
C TYR A 77 -2.20 3.86 -21.64
N GLN A 78 -2.48 4.93 -22.38
CA GLN A 78 -2.49 4.94 -23.85
C GLN A 78 -1.12 5.33 -24.43
N SER A 79 -0.69 6.57 -24.19
CA SER A 79 0.54 7.16 -24.74
C SER A 79 1.83 6.61 -24.14
N LYS A 80 1.76 5.89 -23.01
CA LYS A 80 2.92 5.40 -22.24
C LYS A 80 3.86 6.49 -21.75
N THR A 81 3.40 7.75 -21.77
CA THR A 81 4.17 8.89 -21.25
C THR A 81 4.30 8.77 -19.74
N GLN A 82 5.52 8.95 -19.26
CA GLN A 82 5.87 8.93 -17.84
C GLN A 82 5.30 10.13 -17.10
N LEU A 83 5.16 10.01 -15.78
CA LEU A 83 4.86 11.16 -14.93
C LEU A 83 6.02 12.17 -14.98
N THR A 84 5.69 13.46 -15.00
CA THR A 84 6.70 14.50 -14.87
C THR A 84 7.19 14.60 -13.43
N ASP A 85 8.41 15.11 -13.26
CA ASP A 85 9.04 15.29 -11.95
C ASP A 85 8.19 16.16 -11.02
N ASP A 86 7.54 17.20 -11.56
CA ASP A 86 6.65 18.08 -10.81
C ASP A 86 5.42 17.33 -10.26
N ILE A 87 4.83 16.44 -11.06
CA ILE A 87 3.68 15.63 -10.62
C ILE A 87 4.12 14.62 -9.55
N VAL A 88 5.25 13.93 -9.78
CA VAL A 88 5.80 12.97 -8.80
C VAL A 88 6.06 13.66 -7.47
N ARG A 89 6.72 14.81 -7.49
CA ARG A 89 6.95 15.62 -6.28
C ARG A 89 5.64 16.04 -5.62
N SER A 90 4.66 16.49 -6.40
CA SER A 90 3.36 16.88 -5.86
C SER A 90 2.63 15.72 -5.15
N ILE A 91 2.76 14.50 -5.67
CA ILE A 91 2.19 13.29 -5.04
C ILE A 91 2.89 13.00 -3.70
N VAL A 92 4.23 13.02 -3.69
CA VAL A 92 5.02 12.76 -2.46
C VAL A 92 4.76 13.83 -1.40
N ASP A 93 4.75 15.11 -1.78
CA ASP A 93 4.47 16.24 -0.88
C ASP A 93 3.03 16.18 -0.31
N ALA A 94 2.10 15.53 -1.02
CA ALA A 94 0.73 15.34 -0.58
C ALA A 94 0.54 14.16 0.40
N GLU A 95 1.56 13.38 0.73
CA GLU A 95 1.41 12.22 1.63
C GLU A 95 0.84 12.61 3.01
N THR A 96 1.24 13.77 3.53
CA THR A 96 0.75 14.27 4.82
C THR A 96 -0.60 14.99 4.71
N PHE A 97 -1.17 15.11 3.51
CA PHE A 97 -2.49 15.71 3.33
C PHE A 97 -3.55 14.88 4.07
N ASP A 98 -4.32 15.59 4.91
CA ASP A 98 -5.41 15.02 5.72
C ASP A 98 -4.97 13.98 6.77
N LEU A 99 -3.67 13.90 7.08
CA LEU A 99 -3.14 12.93 8.05
C LEU A 99 -3.79 13.08 9.43
N GLY A 100 -4.02 14.31 9.90
CA GLY A 100 -4.70 14.56 11.17
C GLY A 100 -6.09 13.94 11.26
N TYR A 101 -6.91 14.07 10.21
CA TYR A 101 -8.25 13.46 10.17
C TYR A 101 -8.15 11.93 10.12
N LYS A 102 -7.29 11.38 9.25
CA LYS A 102 -7.09 9.92 9.11
C LYS A 102 -6.65 9.29 10.43
N THR A 103 -5.69 9.89 11.13
CA THR A 103 -5.21 9.42 12.43
C THR A 103 -6.29 9.54 13.50
N MET A 104 -6.99 10.67 13.60
CA MET A 104 -8.07 10.81 14.58
C MET A 104 -9.21 9.80 14.36
N ARG A 105 -9.57 9.53 13.11
CA ARG A 105 -10.54 8.49 12.76
C ARG A 105 -10.06 7.12 13.20
N GLN A 106 -8.79 6.77 12.95
CA GLN A 106 -8.23 5.48 13.36
C GLN A 106 -8.23 5.32 14.88
N VAL A 107 -7.71 6.31 15.62
CA VAL A 107 -7.72 6.31 17.09
C VAL A 107 -9.15 6.20 17.65
N THR A 108 -10.14 6.81 17.00
CA THR A 108 -11.54 6.67 17.41
C THR A 108 -12.02 5.23 17.30
N PHE A 109 -11.65 4.52 16.23
CA PHE A 109 -11.98 3.10 16.06
C PHE A 109 -11.21 2.21 17.03
N ASP A 110 -9.93 2.48 17.26
CA ASP A 110 -9.10 1.72 18.20
C ASP A 110 -9.67 1.85 19.63
N MET A 111 -10.06 3.06 20.04
CA MET A 111 -10.71 3.31 21.31
C MET A 111 -12.07 2.61 21.42
N PHE A 112 -12.84 2.57 20.33
CA PHE A 112 -14.12 1.85 20.30
C PHE A 112 -13.91 0.35 20.49
N ASP A 113 -12.96 -0.25 19.76
CA ASP A 113 -12.60 -1.67 19.88
C ASP A 113 -12.13 -2.03 21.30
N PHE A 114 -11.31 -1.18 21.93
CA PHE A 114 -10.87 -1.40 23.31
C PHE A 114 -11.99 -1.34 24.36
N THR A 115 -13.11 -0.69 24.06
CA THR A 115 -14.22 -0.52 25.01
C THR A 115 -15.33 -1.56 24.90
N LEU A 116 -15.31 -2.39 23.85
CA LEU A 116 -16.27 -3.49 23.63
C LEU A 116 -15.75 -4.80 24.24
#